data_AF-A0A6A5R3S1-F1
#
_entry.id   AF-A0A6A5R3S1-F1
#
_cell.length_a   1.000
_cell.length_b   1.000
_cell.length_c   1.000
_cell.angle_alpha   90.00
_cell.angle_beta   90.00
_cell.angle_gamma   90.00
#
_symmetry.space_group_name_H-M   'P 1'
#
loop_
_entity.id
_entity.type
_entity.pdbx_description
1 polymer ?
#
loop_
_entity_poly.entity_id
_entity_poly.type
_entity_poly.pdbx_seq_one_letter_code
_entity_poly.pdbx_strand_id
1 'polypeptide(L)'
;MVEIIDQLQRGTAMLLHWQRLLAARVLQLEASNKAASERKSRKRKRNQKGGDLSREQAEDLIAQCDVGAQVEGETREGRARTGAGKHGKRHCKRCSKTGHNSRTCEKDVIDVSD
;
A
#
# COMPACT_ATOMS: atom_id res chain seq x y z
N MET A 1 -48.63 -34.87 -18.74
CA MET A 1 -48.57 -33.59 -19.50
C MET A 1 -48.27 -32.41 -18.58
N VAL A 2 -49.05 -32.17 -17.52
CA VAL A 2 -48.83 -31.02 -16.60
C VAL A 2 -47.48 -31.05 -15.88
N GLU A 3 -47.03 -32.21 -15.39
CA GLU A 3 -45.73 -32.35 -14.69
C GLU A 3 -44.51 -32.05 -15.57
N ILE A 4 -44.56 -32.45 -16.85
CA ILE A 4 -43.47 -32.19 -17.81
C ILE A 4 -43.35 -30.68 -18.06
N ILE A 5 -44.49 -29.97 -18.10
CA ILE A 5 -44.51 -28.51 -18.26
C ILE A 5 -43.93 -27.82 -17.01
N ASP A 6 -44.26 -28.28 -15.80
CA ASP A 6 -43.69 -27.74 -14.56
C ASP A 6 -42.16 -27.96 -14.48
N GLN A 7 -41.70 -29.17 -14.84
CA GLN A 7 -40.26 -29.47 -14.91
C GLN A 7 -39.54 -28.59 -15.93
N LEU A 8 -40.14 -28.36 -17.10
CA LEU A 8 -39.60 -27.47 -18.12
C LEU A 8 -39.51 -26.03 -17.61
N GLN A 9 -40.57 -25.52 -16.97
CA GLN A 9 -40.61 -24.18 -16.39
C GLN A 9 -39.50 -23.96 -15.36
N ARG A 10 -39.26 -24.93 -14.47
CA ARG A 10 -38.16 -24.89 -13.50
C ARG A 10 -36.79 -24.88 -14.18
N GLY A 11 -36.61 -25.73 -15.20
CA GLY A 11 -35.39 -25.76 -16.00
C GLY A 11 -35.12 -24.42 -16.68
N THR A 12 -36.13 -23.82 -17.32
CA THR A 12 -36.02 -22.51 -17.97
C THR A 12 -35.71 -21.41 -16.96
N ALA A 13 -36.34 -21.41 -15.78
CA ALA A 13 -36.07 -20.43 -14.73
C ALA A 13 -34.60 -20.50 -14.26
N MET A 14 -34.05 -21.69 -14.09
CA MET A 14 -32.63 -21.86 -13.77
C MET A 14 -31.74 -21.32 -14.90
N LEU A 15 -32.01 -21.69 -16.16
CA LEU A 15 -31.22 -21.22 -17.31
C LEU A 15 -31.23 -19.70 -17.44
N LEU A 16 -32.37 -19.04 -17.23
CA LEU A 16 -32.48 -17.58 -17.24
C LEU A 16 -31.64 -16.93 -16.13
N HIS A 17 -31.64 -17.53 -14.93
CA HIS A 17 -30.80 -17.05 -13.84
C HIS A 17 -29.31 -17.16 -14.20
N TRP A 18 -28.87 -18.31 -14.71
CA TRP A 18 -27.50 -18.52 -15.19
C TRP A 18 -27.12 -17.53 -16.29
N GLN A 19 -28.00 -17.32 -17.27
CA GLN A 19 -27.77 -16.37 -18.36
C GLN A 19 -27.59 -14.94 -17.83
N ARG A 20 -28.38 -14.54 -16.82
CA ARG A 20 -28.25 -13.23 -16.18
C ARG A 20 -26.91 -13.09 -15.46
N LEU A 21 -26.48 -14.10 -14.71
CA LEU A 21 -25.18 -14.11 -14.03
C LEU A 21 -24.03 -14.01 -15.04
N LEU A 22 -24.10 -14.79 -16.12
CA LEU A 22 -23.09 -14.75 -17.20
C LEU A 22 -23.05 -13.38 -17.87
N ALA A 23 -24.20 -12.81 -18.22
CA ALA A 23 -24.28 -11.48 -18.82
C ALA A 23 -23.66 -10.41 -17.91
N ALA A 24 -23.96 -10.44 -16.60
CA ALA A 24 -23.37 -9.53 -15.63
C ALA A 24 -21.84 -9.68 -15.55
N ARG A 25 -21.34 -10.92 -15.55
CA ARG A 25 -19.90 -11.21 -15.53
C ARG A 25 -19.20 -10.73 -16.80
N VAL A 26 -19.80 -10.92 -17.97
CA VAL A 26 -19.27 -10.43 -19.25
C VAL A 26 -19.15 -8.91 -19.23
N LEU A 27 -20.21 -8.20 -18.83
CA LEU A 27 -20.17 -6.74 -18.72
C LEU A 27 -19.07 -6.25 -17.77
N GLN A 28 -18.92 -6.90 -16.62
CA GLN A 28 -17.86 -6.57 -15.66
C GLN A 28 -16.45 -6.79 -16.24
N LEU A 29 -16.25 -7.89 -16.95
CA LEU A 29 -14.97 -8.22 -17.59
C LEU A 29 -14.66 -7.24 -18.72
N GLU A 30 -15.63 -6.90 -19.56
CA GLU A 30 -15.48 -5.91 -20.63
C GLU A 30 -15.13 -4.53 -20.08
N ALA A 31 -15.82 -4.08 -19.02
CA ALA A 31 -15.50 -2.82 -18.34
C ALA A 31 -14.07 -2.82 -17.78
N SER A 32 -13.67 -3.92 -17.14
CA SER A 32 -12.32 -4.08 -16.57
C SER A 32 -11.24 -4.10 -17.66
N ASN A 33 -11.48 -4.80 -18.76
CA ASN A 33 -10.57 -4.87 -19.91
C ASN A 33 -10.46 -3.52 -20.61
N LYS A 34 -11.56 -2.78 -20.77
CA LYS A 34 -11.55 -1.42 -21.31
C LYS A 34 -10.72 -0.50 -20.44
N ALA A 35 -10.93 -0.49 -19.12
CA ALA A 35 -10.14 0.31 -18.19
C ALA A 35 -8.65 -0.05 -18.22
N ALA A 36 -8.31 -1.34 -18.28
CA ALA A 36 -6.93 -1.81 -18.40
C ALA A 36 -6.29 -1.36 -19.74
N SER A 37 -7.04 -1.45 -20.83
CA SER A 37 -6.58 -1.05 -22.18
C SER A 37 -6.37 0.45 -22.27
N GLU A 38 -7.28 1.26 -21.71
CA GLU A 38 -7.13 2.70 -21.59
C GLU A 38 -5.91 3.08 -20.76
N ARG A 39 -5.67 2.40 -19.62
CA ARG A 39 -4.48 2.62 -18.80
C ARG A 39 -3.19 2.32 -19.57
N LYS A 40 -3.14 1.20 -20.30
CA LYS A 40 -2.00 0.84 -21.15
C LYS A 40 -1.78 1.88 -22.25
N SER A 41 -2.86 2.32 -22.91
CA SER A 41 -2.82 3.37 -23.94
C SER A 41 -2.29 4.70 -23.40
N ARG A 42 -2.77 5.15 -22.23
CA ARG A 42 -2.27 6.35 -21.55
C ARG A 42 -0.79 6.24 -21.21
N LYS A 43 -0.33 5.11 -20.65
CA LYS A 43 1.10 4.87 -20.36
C LYS A 43 1.93 4.91 -21.64
N ARG A 44 1.48 4.25 -22.71
CA ARG A 44 2.16 4.27 -24.01
C ARG A 44 2.27 5.69 -24.58
N LYS A 45 1.18 6.46 -24.58
CA LYS A 45 1.19 7.87 -25.01
C LYS A 45 2.12 8.73 -24.15
N ARG A 46 2.13 8.51 -22.83
CA ARG A 46 3.06 9.22 -21.93
C ARG A 46 4.51 8.91 -22.28
N ASN A 47 4.86 7.64 -22.48
CA ASN A 47 6.20 7.24 -22.87
C ASN A 47 6.56 7.82 -24.25
N GLN A 48 5.66 7.76 -25.23
CA GLN A 48 5.90 8.30 -26.57
C GLN A 48 6.09 9.82 -26.57
N LYS A 49 5.34 10.57 -25.74
CA LYS A 49 5.51 12.02 -25.58
C LYS A 49 6.77 12.40 -24.80
N GLY A 50 7.30 11.49 -23.98
CA GLY A 50 8.52 11.69 -23.20
C GLY A 50 9.80 11.68 -24.03
N GLY A 51 9.69 11.40 -25.33
CA GLY A 51 10.84 11.27 -26.22
C GLY A 51 11.46 9.88 -26.19
N ASP A 52 12.43 9.71 -27.07
CA ASP A 52 13.27 8.55 -27.23
C ASP A 52 14.52 8.69 -26.35
N LEU A 53 14.84 7.62 -25.63
CA LEU A 53 16.02 7.53 -24.78
C LEU A 53 17.00 6.59 -25.48
N SER A 54 18.24 7.06 -25.70
CA SER A 54 19.32 6.19 -26.17
C SER A 54 19.59 5.08 -25.15
N ARG A 55 20.09 3.94 -25.62
CA ARG A 55 20.50 2.84 -24.73
C ARG A 55 21.54 3.29 -23.70
N GLU A 56 22.51 4.10 -24.13
CA GLU A 56 23.55 4.65 -23.24
C GLU A 56 22.93 5.55 -22.17
N GLN A 57 22.02 6.45 -22.55
CA GLN A 57 21.30 7.31 -21.61
C GLN A 57 20.45 6.51 -20.62
N ALA A 58 19.91 5.35 -21.04
CA ALA A 58 19.18 4.45 -20.16
C ALA A 58 20.10 3.77 -19.15
N GLU A 59 21.26 3.29 -19.61
CA GLU A 59 22.28 2.66 -18.77
C GLU A 59 22.84 3.67 -17.75
N ASP A 60 23.08 4.91 -18.15
CA ASP A 60 23.51 6.00 -17.26
C ASP A 60 22.48 6.32 -16.17
N LEU A 61 21.19 6.36 -16.52
CA LEU A 61 20.13 6.59 -15.54
C LEU A 61 20.01 5.45 -14.53
N ILE A 62 20.20 4.20 -14.97
CA ILE A 62 20.23 3.02 -14.10
C ILE A 62 21.41 3.12 -13.14
N ALA A 63 22.61 3.40 -13.66
CA ALA A 63 23.81 3.56 -12.85
C ALA A 63 23.64 4.67 -11.78
N GLN A 64 23.03 5.80 -12.14
CA GLN A 64 22.71 6.87 -11.19
C GLN A 64 21.72 6.42 -10.09
N CYS A 65 20.70 5.64 -10.45
CA CYS A 65 19.74 5.10 -9.48
C CYS A 65 20.40 4.12 -8.51
N ASP A 66 21.27 3.24 -9.01
CA ASP A 66 21.97 2.24 -8.20
C ASP A 66 22.93 2.92 -7.20
N VAL A 67 23.66 3.94 -7.65
CA VAL A 67 24.50 4.77 -6.76
C VAL A 67 23.65 5.45 -5.69
N GLY A 68 22.50 6.03 -6.06
CA GLY A 68 21.58 6.62 -5.10
C GLY A 68 21.06 5.63 -4.06
N ALA A 69 20.66 4.43 -4.49
CA ALA A 69 20.19 3.37 -3.60
C ALA A 69 21.29 2.89 -2.65
N GLN A 70 22.54 2.77 -3.13
CA GLN A 70 23.70 2.44 -2.30
C GLN A 70 23.95 3.52 -1.25
N VAL A 71 23.98 4.80 -1.66
CA VAL A 71 24.19 5.92 -0.73
C VAL A 71 23.10 5.95 0.34
N GLU A 72 21.83 5.77 -0.03
CA GLU A 72 20.74 5.72 0.96
C GLU A 72 20.91 4.56 1.96
N GLY A 73 21.32 3.39 1.48
CA GLY A 73 21.64 2.22 2.30
C GLY A 73 22.75 2.51 3.30
N GLU A 74 23.90 2.99 2.81
CA GLU A 74 25.06 3.33 3.62
C GLU A 74 24.77 4.47 4.61
N THR A 75 23.95 5.44 4.23
CA THR A 75 23.54 6.54 5.13
C THR A 75 22.67 6.00 6.28
N ARG A 76 21.73 5.10 5.97
CA ARG A 76 20.87 4.45 6.99
C ARG A 76 21.69 3.56 7.91
N GLU A 77 22.61 2.77 7.37
CA GLU A 77 23.51 1.94 8.16
C GLU A 77 24.47 2.77 9.00
N GLY A 78 25.06 3.82 8.43
CA GLY A 78 25.91 4.77 9.15
C GLY A 78 25.16 5.44 10.29
N ARG A 79 23.90 5.85 10.07
CA ARG A 79 23.02 6.38 11.11
C ARG A 79 22.65 5.34 12.17
N ALA A 80 22.46 4.07 11.79
CA ALA A 80 22.23 3.00 12.75
C ALA A 80 23.48 2.71 13.60
N ARG A 81 24.66 2.69 12.98
CA ARG A 81 25.97 2.46 13.62
C ARG A 81 26.37 3.62 14.54
N THR A 82 26.06 4.87 14.18
CA THR A 82 26.35 6.07 15.00
C THR A 82 25.22 6.44 15.96
N GLY A 83 23.99 5.98 15.71
CA GLY A 83 22.78 6.31 16.47
C GLY A 83 22.50 5.45 17.70
N ALA A 84 23.26 4.36 17.91
CA ALA A 84 23.13 3.51 19.09
C ALA A 84 23.47 4.21 20.42
N GLY A 85 24.07 5.41 20.39
CA GLY A 85 24.69 6.03 21.55
C GLY A 85 23.95 7.19 22.24
N LYS A 86 22.82 7.70 21.75
CA LYS A 86 22.16 8.87 22.38
C LYS A 86 20.64 8.77 22.42
N HIS A 87 20.12 7.69 22.99
CA HIS A 87 18.83 7.84 23.65
C HIS A 87 19.03 8.85 24.79
N GLY A 88 18.57 10.09 24.58
CA GLY A 88 18.61 11.12 25.61
C GLY A 88 18.11 10.53 26.94
N LYS A 89 18.78 10.87 28.04
CA LYS A 89 18.46 10.31 29.36
C LYS A 89 16.95 10.38 29.55
N ARG A 90 16.30 9.25 29.85
CA ARG A 90 14.84 9.24 30.01
C ARG A 90 14.47 10.13 31.20
N HIS A 91 13.75 11.21 30.91
CA HIS A 91 13.19 12.11 31.90
C HIS A 91 11.80 11.60 32.30
N CYS A 92 11.47 11.69 33.59
CA CYS A 92 10.13 11.45 34.08
C CYS A 92 9.15 12.45 33.44
N LYS A 93 8.09 11.98 32.78
CA LYS A 93 7.10 12.87 32.13
C LYS A 93 6.36 13.81 33.09
N ARG A 94 6.39 13.52 34.40
CA ARG A 94 5.68 14.28 35.44
C ARG A 94 6.56 15.31 36.16
N CYS A 95 7.86 15.06 36.31
CA CYS A 95 8.77 15.99 37.01
C CYS A 95 10.03 16.37 36.24
N SER A 96 10.20 15.86 35.01
CA SER A 96 11.35 16.07 34.12
C SER A 96 12.73 15.67 34.69
N LYS A 97 12.79 15.08 35.88
CA LYS A 97 14.02 14.53 36.47
C LYS A 97 14.32 13.16 35.87
N THR A 98 15.61 12.82 35.76
CA THR A 98 16.08 11.50 35.35
C THR A 98 16.12 10.54 36.54
N GLY A 99 16.09 9.23 36.29
CA GLY A 99 16.27 8.21 37.33
C GLY A 99 14.98 7.53 37.82
N HIS A 100 13.80 7.98 37.39
CA HIS A 100 12.52 7.34 37.68
C HIS A 100 11.50 7.57 36.55
N ASN A 101 10.40 6.82 36.56
CA ASN A 101 9.29 6.97 35.62
C ASN A 101 8.12 7.70 36.31
N SER A 102 7.16 8.23 35.53
CA SER A 102 5.96 8.89 36.03
C SER A 102 5.13 8.02 36.99
N ARG A 103 5.22 6.68 36.89
CA ARG A 103 4.53 5.74 37.80
C ARG A 103 5.13 5.64 39.20
N THR A 104 6.38 6.07 39.37
CA THR A 104 7.11 6.01 40.64
C THR A 104 7.57 7.41 41.05
N CYS A 105 6.81 8.43 40.64
CA CYS A 105 7.16 9.82 40.92
C CYS A 105 6.62 10.21 42.30
N GLU A 106 7.50 10.53 43.23
CA GLU A 106 7.15 10.93 44.60
C GLU A 106 6.41 12.27 44.69
N LYS A 107 6.31 13.04 43.59
CA LYS A 107 5.49 14.26 43.54
C LYS A 107 4.02 14.00 43.91
N ASP A 108 3.50 12.80 43.69
CA ASP A 108 2.11 12.46 44.04
C ASP A 108 1.90 12.24 45.55
N VAL A 109 2.97 12.09 46.35
CA VAL A 109 2.85 11.82 47.80
C VAL A 109 2.64 13.11 48.60
N ILE A 110 2.93 14.27 48.00
CA ILE A 110 2.93 15.57 48.69
C ILE A 110 1.63 16.35 48.43
N ASP A 111 0.87 16.04 47.37
CA ASP A 111 -0.38 16.75 47.02
C ASP A 111 -1.65 16.15 47.66
N VAL A 112 -1.53 15.46 48.82
CA VAL A 112 -2.66 15.11 49.69
C VAL A 112 -2.44 15.72 51.07
N SER A 113 -2.46 17.05 51.16
CA SER A 113 -2.69 17.83 52.38
C SER A 113 -2.92 19.30 51.99
N ASP A 114 -4.15 19.63 51.62
CA ASP A 114 -4.99 20.70 52.20
C ASP A 114 -6.34 20.75 51.46
#